data_AF-A0A2D7ZND0-F1
#
_entry.id   AF-A0A2D7ZND0-F1
#
_cell.length_a   1.000
_cell.length_b   1.000
_cell.length_c   1.000
_cell.angle_alpha   90.00
_cell.angle_beta   90.00
_cell.angle_gamma   90.00
#
_symmetry.space_group_name_H-M   'P 1'
#
loop_
_entity.id
_entity.type
_entity.pdbx_description
1 polymer ?
#
loop_
_entity_poly.entity_id
_entity_poly.type
_entity_poly.pdbx_seq_one_letter_code
_entity_poly.pdbx_strand_id
1 'polypeptide(L)'
;MSFFVTPEFWVLVAVLIFFGLLIYLKVPAAMAKALDSRAERIQAELDEAQNLRAEAERLLTEIKAQREETERLAADMLAQAKEDAERMRKDAAVKLEEQIVRRTEMAERKIATAEAQAMADVKAAAAELAAEAARTVLAGRLAASTTDPLVDKAIGQMASKLQ
;
A
#
# COMPACT_ATOMS: atom_id res chain seq x y z
N MET A 1 -37.66 -44.23 98.74
CA MET A 1 -38.38 -43.99 97.47
C MET A 1 -38.96 -42.58 97.47
N SER A 2 -38.18 -41.53 97.15
CA SER A 2 -38.70 -40.15 97.06
C SER A 2 -38.08 -39.34 95.91
N PHE A 3 -37.54 -40.00 94.88
CA PHE A 3 -36.99 -39.30 93.71
C PHE A 3 -38.08 -38.67 92.81
N PHE A 4 -39.33 -39.11 92.91
CA PHE A 4 -40.43 -38.61 92.07
C PHE A 4 -41.14 -37.35 92.63
N VAL A 5 -40.74 -36.86 93.82
CA VAL A 5 -41.40 -35.73 94.51
C VAL A 5 -40.50 -34.47 94.55
N THR A 6 -39.22 -34.59 94.19
CA THR A 6 -38.30 -33.45 94.16
C THR A 6 -38.49 -32.63 92.88
N PRO A 7 -38.67 -31.28 92.96
CA PRO A 7 -38.81 -30.40 91.81
C PRO A 7 -37.68 -30.58 90.77
N GLU A 8 -36.47 -30.88 91.23
CA GLU A 8 -35.28 -31.13 90.41
C GLU A 8 -35.46 -32.29 89.41
N PHE A 9 -36.22 -33.33 89.77
CA PHE A 9 -36.49 -34.47 88.88
C PHE A 9 -37.41 -34.06 87.72
N TRP A 10 -38.48 -33.32 88.00
CA TRP A 10 -39.38 -32.82 86.95
C TRP A 10 -38.71 -31.74 86.08
N VAL A 11 -37.79 -30.95 86.63
CA VAL A 11 -36.95 -30.02 85.85
C VAL A 11 -36.03 -30.79 84.91
N LEU A 12 -35.36 -31.86 85.37
CA LEU A 12 -34.54 -32.72 84.52
C LEU A 12 -35.36 -33.34 83.38
N VAL A 13 -36.56 -33.87 83.68
CA VAL A 13 -37.47 -34.44 82.69
C VAL A 13 -37.93 -33.38 81.67
N ALA A 14 -38.28 -32.17 82.12
CA ALA A 14 -38.66 -31.07 81.23
C ALA A 14 -37.50 -30.63 80.32
N VAL A 15 -36.27 -30.56 80.85
CA VAL A 15 -35.07 -30.25 80.06
C VAL A 15 -34.78 -31.34 79.02
N LEU A 16 -34.91 -32.62 79.39
CA LEU A 16 -34.75 -33.74 78.45
C LEU A 16 -35.81 -33.72 77.35
N ILE A 17 -37.08 -33.44 77.68
CA ILE A 17 -38.16 -33.29 76.69
C ILE A 17 -37.88 -32.08 75.80
N PHE A 18 -37.38 -30.97 76.34
CA PHE A 18 -37.02 -29.77 75.56
C PHE A 18 -35.88 -30.05 74.58
N PHE A 19 -34.78 -30.65 75.02
CA PHE A 19 -33.69 -31.04 74.11
C PHE A 19 -34.13 -32.12 73.11
N GLY A 20 -34.95 -33.09 73.54
CA GLY A 20 -35.55 -34.08 72.65
C GLY A 20 -36.41 -33.43 71.57
N LEU A 21 -37.22 -32.42 71.92
CA LEU A 21 -38.01 -31.66 70.97
C LEU A 21 -37.14 -30.82 70.03
N LEU A 22 -36.07 -30.18 70.51
CA LEU A 22 -35.12 -29.43 69.67
C LEU A 22 -34.39 -30.34 68.66
N ILE A 23 -34.03 -31.55 69.07
CA ILE A 23 -33.43 -32.56 68.19
C ILE A 23 -34.47 -33.07 67.18
N TYR A 24 -35.71 -33.33 67.62
CA TYR A 24 -36.81 -33.75 66.75
C TYR A 24 -37.15 -32.68 65.70
N LEU A 25 -37.17 -31.41 66.09
CA LEU A 25 -37.34 -30.25 65.20
C LEU A 25 -36.06 -29.93 64.39
N LYS A 26 -34.98 -30.69 64.54
CA LYS A 26 -33.72 -30.53 63.79
C LYS A 26 -33.09 -29.15 63.88
N VAL A 27 -33.32 -28.42 64.97
CA VAL A 27 -32.72 -27.09 65.20
C VAL A 27 -31.19 -27.10 65.08
N PRO A 28 -30.45 -28.07 65.65
CA PRO A 28 -28.99 -28.12 65.50
C PRO A 28 -28.54 -28.33 64.05
N ALA A 29 -29.26 -29.17 63.30
CA ALA A 29 -28.95 -29.45 61.90
C ALA A 29 -29.24 -28.25 60.99
N ALA A 30 -30.30 -27.48 61.28
CA ALA A 30 -30.60 -26.24 60.56
C ALA A 30 -29.51 -25.18 60.76
N MET A 31 -28.98 -25.05 61.99
CA MET A 31 -27.86 -24.14 62.25
C MET A 31 -26.57 -24.58 61.56
N ALA A 32 -26.23 -25.88 61.63
CA ALA A 32 -25.06 -26.42 60.93
C ALA A 32 -25.14 -26.18 59.42
N LYS A 33 -26.30 -26.49 58.80
CA LYS A 33 -26.54 -26.24 57.38
C LYS A 33 -26.43 -24.76 56.99
N ALA A 34 -26.87 -23.84 57.84
CA ALA A 34 -26.75 -22.42 57.58
C ALA A 34 -25.29 -21.93 57.64
N LEU A 35 -24.48 -22.51 58.54
CA LEU A 35 -23.03 -22.25 58.60
C LEU A 35 -22.32 -22.84 57.38
N ASP A 36 -22.61 -24.10 57.02
CA ASP A 36 -22.03 -24.77 55.86
C ASP A 36 -22.37 -24.03 54.56
N SER A 37 -23.63 -23.63 54.38
CA SER A 37 -24.05 -22.86 53.20
C SER A 37 -23.34 -21.51 53.10
N ARG A 38 -23.03 -20.85 54.23
CA ARG A 38 -22.22 -19.63 54.23
C ARG A 38 -20.76 -19.92 53.87
N ALA A 39 -20.19 -20.99 54.41
CA ALA A 39 -18.82 -21.40 54.10
C ALA A 39 -18.67 -21.75 52.62
N GLU A 40 -19.60 -22.53 52.04
CA GLU A 40 -19.64 -22.85 50.62
C GLU A 40 -19.76 -21.59 49.76
N ARG A 41 -20.62 -20.64 50.14
CA ARG A 41 -20.76 -19.39 49.39
C ARG A 41 -19.47 -18.56 49.42
N ILE A 42 -18.84 -18.42 50.59
CA ILE A 42 -17.57 -17.70 50.71
C ILE A 42 -16.48 -18.39 49.90
N GLN A 43 -16.41 -19.72 49.94
CA GLN A 43 -15.45 -20.48 49.16
C GLN A 43 -15.67 -20.25 47.66
N ALA A 44 -16.92 -20.33 47.19
CA ALA A 44 -17.26 -20.06 45.79
C ALA A 44 -16.89 -18.63 45.37
N GLU A 45 -17.18 -17.61 46.19
CA GLU A 45 -16.80 -16.21 45.93
C GLU A 45 -15.27 -16.04 45.88
N LEU A 46 -14.53 -16.73 46.75
CA LEU A 46 -13.06 -16.70 46.75
C LEU A 46 -12.47 -17.41 45.51
N ASP A 47 -13.03 -18.54 45.11
CA ASP A 47 -12.59 -19.29 43.93
C ASP A 47 -12.87 -18.50 42.66
N GLU A 48 -14.03 -17.85 42.56
CA GLU A 48 -14.37 -16.96 41.45
C GLU A 48 -13.42 -15.75 41.39
N ALA A 49 -13.13 -15.13 42.54
CA ALA A 49 -12.18 -14.01 42.60
C ALA A 49 -10.76 -14.43 42.18
N GLN A 50 -10.31 -15.63 42.56
CA GLN A 50 -9.02 -16.18 42.13
C GLN A 50 -9.00 -16.45 40.63
N ASN A 51 -10.06 -17.04 40.08
CA ASN A 51 -10.18 -17.28 38.64
C ASN A 51 -10.18 -15.98 37.85
N LEU A 52 -10.96 -14.99 38.28
CA LEU A 52 -11.01 -13.68 37.64
C LEU A 52 -9.65 -12.99 37.66
N ARG A 53 -8.92 -13.09 38.77
CA ARG A 53 -7.56 -12.56 38.87
C ARG A 53 -6.61 -13.29 37.92
N ALA A 54 -6.68 -14.61 37.85
CA ALA A 54 -5.85 -15.40 36.94
C ALA A 54 -6.14 -15.07 35.47
N GLU A 55 -7.41 -14.88 35.11
CA GLU A 55 -7.83 -14.43 33.78
C GLU A 55 -7.31 -13.03 33.45
N ALA A 56 -7.41 -12.09 34.39
CA ALA A 56 -6.89 -10.74 34.23
C ALA A 56 -5.35 -10.73 34.06
N GLU A 57 -4.63 -11.54 34.83
CA GLU A 57 -3.17 -11.69 34.70
C GLU A 57 -2.77 -12.31 33.35
N ARG A 58 -3.52 -13.31 32.88
CA ARG A 58 -3.34 -13.91 31.54
C ARG A 58 -3.58 -12.88 30.44
N LEU A 59 -4.71 -12.18 30.48
CA LEU A 59 -5.06 -11.16 29.49
C LEU A 59 -4.04 -10.01 29.47
N LEU A 60 -3.56 -9.58 30.64
CA LEU A 60 -2.53 -8.55 30.71
C LEU A 60 -1.22 -9.01 30.05
N THR A 61 -0.85 -10.28 30.23
CA THR A 61 0.36 -10.86 29.62
C THR A 61 0.19 -10.94 28.10
N GLU A 62 -0.96 -11.38 27.63
CA GLU A 62 -1.30 -11.46 26.21
C GLU A 62 -1.27 -10.07 25.55
N ILE A 63 -1.90 -9.07 26.17
CA ILE A 63 -1.89 -7.69 25.66
C ILE A 63 -0.46 -7.12 25.61
N LYS A 64 0.37 -7.41 26.62
CA LYS A 64 1.77 -6.96 26.61
C LYS A 64 2.56 -7.59 25.46
N ALA A 65 2.43 -8.90 25.27
CA ALA A 65 3.08 -9.62 24.17
C ALA A 65 2.58 -9.11 22.81
N GLN A 66 1.27 -8.96 22.65
CA GLN A 66 0.64 -8.42 21.44
C GLN A 66 1.14 -7.01 21.13
N ARG A 67 1.30 -6.15 22.14
CA ARG A 67 1.83 -4.79 21.97
C ARG A 67 3.26 -4.79 21.47
N GLU A 68 4.15 -5.56 22.10
CA GLU A 68 5.55 -5.67 21.69
C GLU A 68 5.67 -6.23 20.27
N GLU A 69 4.88 -7.25 19.94
CA GLU A 69 4.85 -7.82 18.59
C GLU A 69 4.36 -6.81 17.55
N THR A 70 3.30 -6.06 17.87
CA THR A 70 2.75 -5.02 16.99
C THR A 70 3.72 -3.87 16.78
N GLU A 71 4.41 -3.44 17.84
CA GLU A 71 5.45 -2.40 17.76
C GLU A 71 6.61 -2.85 16.88
N ARG A 72 7.06 -4.12 17.01
CA ARG A 72 8.09 -4.69 16.14
C ARG A 72 7.62 -4.77 14.69
N LEU A 73 6.42 -5.28 14.44
CA LEU A 73 5.82 -5.34 13.10
C LEU A 73 5.72 -3.94 12.47
N ALA A 74 5.27 -2.93 13.22
CA ALA A 74 5.18 -1.57 12.74
C ALA A 74 6.56 -0.99 12.40
N ALA A 75 7.57 -1.26 13.23
CA ALA A 75 8.94 -0.83 12.97
C ALA A 75 9.51 -1.51 11.71
N ASP A 76 9.29 -2.80 11.53
CA ASP A 76 9.71 -3.57 10.36
C ASP A 76 8.99 -3.08 9.09
N MET A 77 7.69 -2.82 9.16
CA MET A 77 6.91 -2.23 8.05
C MET A 77 7.45 -0.86 7.66
N LEU A 78 7.77 0.00 8.63
CA LEU A 78 8.36 1.31 8.37
C LEU A 78 9.76 1.20 7.75
N ALA A 79 10.57 0.25 8.18
CA ALA A 79 11.90 0.00 7.63
C ALA A 79 11.79 -0.48 6.16
N GLN A 80 10.92 -1.46 5.89
CA GLN A 80 10.66 -1.95 4.54
C GLN A 80 10.11 -0.86 3.62
N ALA A 81 9.14 -0.08 4.08
CA ALA A 81 8.58 1.04 3.30
C ALA A 81 9.65 2.09 2.93
N LYS A 82 10.59 2.37 3.83
CA LYS A 82 11.72 3.28 3.56
C LYS A 82 12.69 2.67 2.55
N GLU A 83 13.03 1.40 2.68
CA GLU A 83 13.88 0.71 1.71
C GLU A 83 13.25 0.69 0.32
N ASP A 84 11.97 0.38 0.24
CA ASP A 84 11.21 0.36 -1.01
C ASP A 84 11.08 1.74 -1.62
N ALA A 85 10.86 2.78 -0.81
CA ALA A 85 10.86 4.16 -1.28
C ALA A 85 12.23 4.56 -1.86
N GLU A 86 13.33 4.21 -1.20
CA GLU A 86 14.68 4.47 -1.72
C GLU A 86 14.98 3.70 -3.00
N ARG A 87 14.56 2.43 -3.08
CA ARG A 87 14.66 1.60 -4.29
C ARG A 87 13.89 2.23 -5.44
N MET A 88 12.63 2.59 -5.20
CA MET A 88 11.76 3.22 -6.19
C MET A 88 12.30 4.58 -6.64
N ARG A 89 12.86 5.38 -5.73
CA ARG A 89 13.52 6.65 -6.07
C ARG A 89 14.72 6.44 -6.99
N LYS A 90 15.58 5.46 -6.70
CA LYS A 90 16.75 5.13 -7.53
C LYS A 90 16.30 4.66 -8.92
N ASP A 91 15.34 3.74 -8.99
CA ASP A 91 14.82 3.24 -10.25
C ASP A 91 14.15 4.35 -11.08
N ALA A 92 13.40 5.23 -10.42
CA ALA A 92 12.78 6.39 -11.08
C ALA A 92 13.84 7.36 -11.62
N ALA A 93 14.92 7.62 -10.87
CA ALA A 93 16.01 8.46 -11.33
C ALA A 93 16.72 7.88 -12.56
N VAL A 94 17.02 6.57 -12.56
CA VAL A 94 17.62 5.88 -13.71
C VAL A 94 16.69 5.96 -14.93
N LYS A 95 15.41 5.66 -14.77
CA LYS A 95 14.42 5.75 -15.87
C LYS A 95 14.27 7.18 -16.38
N LEU A 96 14.34 8.17 -15.50
CA LEU A 96 14.26 9.58 -15.91
C LEU A 96 15.47 9.97 -16.74
N GLU A 97 16.67 9.58 -16.33
CA GLU A 97 17.91 9.82 -17.08
C GLU A 97 17.84 9.18 -18.48
N GLU A 98 17.43 7.90 -18.56
CA GLU A 98 17.21 7.22 -19.84
C GLU A 98 16.18 7.93 -20.72
N GLN A 99 15.09 8.44 -20.13
CA GLN A 99 14.09 9.20 -20.87
C GLN A 99 14.62 10.54 -21.37
N ILE A 100 15.44 11.24 -20.58
CA ILE A 100 16.08 12.49 -20.97
C ILE A 100 17.02 12.22 -22.16
N VAL A 101 17.91 11.24 -22.06
CA VAL A 101 18.84 10.87 -23.14
C VAL A 101 18.07 10.56 -24.42
N ARG A 102 17.05 9.69 -24.35
CA ARG A 102 16.23 9.35 -25.52
C ARG A 102 15.50 10.56 -26.10
N ARG A 103 15.00 11.48 -25.26
CA ARG A 103 14.34 12.70 -25.74
C ARG A 103 15.32 13.65 -26.40
N THR A 104 16.53 13.79 -25.87
CA THR A 104 17.60 14.58 -26.48
C THR A 104 17.98 14.01 -27.83
N GLU A 105 18.24 12.71 -27.95
CA GLU A 105 18.53 12.07 -29.23
C GLU A 105 17.41 12.25 -30.26
N MET A 106 16.14 12.14 -29.84
CA MET A 106 15.01 12.41 -30.72
C MET A 106 14.94 13.87 -31.17
N ALA A 107 15.24 14.82 -30.29
CA ALA A 107 15.29 16.23 -30.62
C ALA A 107 16.42 16.53 -31.61
N GLU A 108 17.63 16.00 -31.36
CA GLU A 108 18.77 16.12 -32.26
C GLU A 108 18.47 15.52 -33.64
N ARG A 109 17.87 14.33 -33.72
CA ARG A 109 17.44 13.73 -34.99
C ARG A 109 16.42 14.58 -35.73
N LYS A 110 15.48 15.20 -35.02
CA LYS A 110 14.50 16.13 -35.61
C LYS A 110 15.17 17.39 -36.14
N ILE A 111 16.11 17.96 -35.39
CA ILE A 111 16.89 19.14 -35.81
C ILE A 111 17.69 18.79 -37.08
N ALA A 112 18.44 17.70 -37.09
CA ALA A 112 19.21 17.27 -38.25
C ALA A 112 18.34 17.05 -39.50
N THR A 113 17.15 16.47 -39.32
CA THR A 113 16.17 16.29 -40.41
C THR A 113 15.65 17.64 -40.93
N ALA A 114 15.34 18.57 -40.03
CA ALA A 114 14.88 19.90 -40.38
C ALA A 114 15.97 20.72 -41.10
N GLU A 115 17.22 20.62 -40.65
CA GLU A 115 18.38 21.24 -41.30
C GLU A 115 18.59 20.69 -42.72
N ALA A 116 18.53 19.37 -42.88
CA ALA A 116 18.65 18.74 -44.20
C ALA A 116 17.54 19.20 -45.15
N GLN A 117 16.30 19.30 -44.65
CA GLN A 117 15.17 19.82 -45.43
C GLN A 117 15.37 21.29 -45.80
N ALA A 118 15.73 22.14 -44.83
CA ALA A 118 15.97 23.56 -45.08
C ALA A 118 17.09 23.79 -46.12
N MET A 119 18.18 23.02 -46.06
CA MET A 119 19.22 23.08 -47.08
C MET A 119 18.72 22.63 -48.46
N ALA A 120 17.87 21.60 -48.52
CA ALA A 120 17.27 21.15 -49.77
C ALA A 120 16.35 22.23 -50.37
N ASP A 121 15.53 22.89 -49.54
CA ASP A 121 14.63 23.96 -49.94
C ASP A 121 15.41 25.18 -50.46
N VAL A 122 16.50 25.59 -49.79
CA VAL A 122 17.38 26.68 -50.26
C VAL A 122 18.03 26.34 -51.60
N LYS A 123 18.50 25.10 -51.77
CA LYS A 123 19.08 24.65 -53.05
C LYS A 123 18.04 24.64 -54.16
N ALA A 124 16.82 24.18 -53.88
CA ALA A 124 15.73 24.19 -54.84
C ALA A 124 15.36 25.62 -55.27
N ALA A 125 15.20 26.53 -54.31
CA ALA A 125 14.93 27.95 -54.59
C ALA A 125 16.05 28.61 -55.40
N ALA A 126 17.32 28.32 -55.09
CA ALA A 126 18.46 28.82 -55.86
C ALA A 126 18.49 28.26 -57.30
N ALA A 127 18.17 26.97 -57.48
CA ALA A 127 18.10 26.35 -58.79
C ALA A 127 16.95 26.93 -59.64
N GLU A 128 15.81 27.20 -59.02
CA GLU A 128 14.65 27.84 -59.66
C GLU A 128 14.97 29.27 -60.11
N LEU A 129 15.59 30.07 -59.22
CA LEU A 129 16.05 31.42 -59.56
C LEU A 129 17.09 31.41 -60.68
N ALA A 130 18.04 30.47 -60.65
CA ALA A 130 19.03 30.32 -61.71
C ALA A 130 18.40 29.92 -63.05
N ALA A 131 17.41 29.02 -63.03
CA ALA A 131 16.66 28.63 -64.22
C ALA A 131 15.83 29.79 -64.78
N GLU A 132 15.21 30.60 -63.94
CA GLU A 132 14.46 31.79 -64.34
C GLU A 132 15.37 32.89 -64.92
N ALA A 133 16.51 33.13 -64.30
CA ALA A 133 17.53 34.03 -64.83
C ALA A 133 18.06 33.54 -66.19
N ALA A 134 18.34 32.24 -66.33
CA ALA A 134 18.75 31.64 -67.59
C ALA A 134 17.68 31.81 -68.67
N ARG A 135 16.39 31.56 -68.36
CA ARG A 135 15.27 31.81 -69.27
C ARG A 135 15.22 33.27 -69.73
N THR A 136 15.37 34.21 -68.81
CA THR A 136 15.36 35.65 -69.12
C THR A 136 16.51 36.05 -70.03
N VAL A 137 17.73 35.55 -69.76
CA VAL A 137 18.91 35.81 -70.59
C VAL A 137 18.77 35.17 -71.99
N LEU A 138 18.30 33.92 -72.07
CA LEU A 138 18.04 33.25 -73.34
C LEU A 138 16.95 33.97 -74.15
N ALA A 139 15.85 34.39 -73.52
CA ALA A 139 14.80 35.16 -74.17
C ALA A 139 15.31 36.52 -74.69
N GLY A 140 16.14 37.22 -73.92
CA GLY A 140 16.79 38.46 -74.35
C GLY A 140 17.76 38.26 -75.52
N ARG A 141 18.52 37.15 -75.53
CA ARG A 141 19.38 36.78 -76.67
C ARG A 141 18.58 36.43 -77.93
N LEU A 142 17.47 35.70 -77.77
CA LEU A 142 16.61 35.31 -78.88
C LEU A 142 15.90 36.52 -79.50
N ALA A 143 15.51 37.50 -78.67
CA ALA A 143 14.96 38.77 -79.15
C ALA A 143 15.99 39.63 -79.92
N ALA A 144 17.29 39.50 -79.62
CA ALA A 144 18.38 40.24 -80.26
C ALA A 144 18.99 39.52 -81.49
N SER A 145 18.72 38.22 -81.69
CA SER A 145 19.28 37.41 -82.77
C SER A 145 18.17 36.96 -83.72
N THR A 146 18.09 37.57 -84.91
CA THR A 146 17.08 37.25 -85.95
C THR A 146 17.30 35.88 -86.63
N THR A 147 18.42 35.21 -86.36
CA THR A 147 18.72 33.85 -86.85
C THR A 147 19.14 33.01 -85.65
N ASP A 148 18.63 31.79 -85.50
CA ASP A 148 18.87 30.93 -84.34
C ASP A 148 19.98 29.90 -84.62
N PRO A 149 21.25 30.20 -84.32
CA PRO A 149 22.35 29.25 -84.51
C PRO A 149 22.25 27.98 -83.64
N LEU A 150 21.34 27.93 -82.66
CA LEU A 150 21.06 26.70 -81.90
C LEU A 150 20.21 25.72 -82.71
N VAL A 151 19.32 26.20 -83.57
CA VAL A 151 18.54 25.36 -84.50
C VAL A 151 19.46 24.70 -85.52
N ASP A 152 20.39 25.45 -86.10
CA ASP A 152 21.38 24.90 -87.04
C ASP A 152 22.29 23.86 -86.37
N LYS A 153 22.71 24.09 -85.11
CA LYS A 153 23.46 23.10 -84.33
C LYS A 153 22.65 21.86 -83.95
N ALA A 154 21.38 22.02 -83.59
CA ALA A 154 20.48 20.91 -83.25
C ALA A 154 20.21 20.02 -84.48
N ILE A 155 20.00 20.65 -85.65
CA ILE A 155 19.86 19.95 -86.94
C ILE A 155 21.17 19.19 -87.27
N GLY A 156 22.33 19.80 -87.04
CA GLY A 156 23.63 19.13 -87.22
C GLY A 156 23.87 17.94 -86.28
N GLN A 157 23.45 18.03 -85.02
CA GLN A 157 23.59 16.92 -84.04
C GLN A 157 22.59 15.78 -84.28
N MET A 158 21.40 16.07 -84.82
CA MET A 158 20.48 15.02 -85.29
C MET A 158 21.02 14.30 -86.53
N ALA A 159 21.63 15.05 -87.46
CA ALA A 159 22.27 14.47 -88.64
C ALA A 159 23.47 13.57 -88.29
N SER A 160 24.24 13.90 -87.25
CA SER A 160 25.40 13.08 -86.82
C SER A 160 25.04 11.85 -85.98
N LYS A 161 23.81 11.75 -85.44
CA LYS A 161 23.29 10.54 -84.77
C LYS A 161 22.56 9.58 -85.70
N LEU A 162 22.35 9.95 -86.96
CA LEU A 162 21.67 9.17 -88.00
C LEU A 162 22.62 8.62 -89.09
N GLN A 163 23.94 8.84 -88.94
CA GLN A 163 25.00 8.10 -89.62
C GLN A 163 25.62 7.09 -88.65
#